data_AF-A0A0F0GI69-F1
#
_entry.id   AF-A0A0F0GI69-F1
#
_cell.length_a   1.000
_cell.length_b   1.000
_cell.length_c   1.000
_cell.angle_alpha   90.00
_cell.angle_beta   90.00
_cell.angle_gamma   90.00
#
_symmetry.space_group_name_H-M   'P 1'
#
loop_
_entity.id
_entity.type
_entity.pdbx_description
1 polymer ?
#
loop_
_entity_poly.entity_id
_entity_poly.type
_entity_poly.pdbx_seq_one_letter_code
_entity_poly.pdbx_strand_id
1 'polypeptide(L)'
;MDSATVRLNALILRGFQFLHPRNHKGELTAVVGVRAHDNVIDVVRLHDENDAIATRMPADEANVLVPTRYSWQRTGPACRVIEELLELPDDRTA
;
A
#
# COMPACT_ATOMS: atom_id res chain seq x y z
N MET A 1 17.68 13.54 6.10
CA MET A 1 17.27 12.25 5.53
C MET A 1 15.89 12.47 4.93
N ASP A 2 15.66 12.10 3.68
CA ASP A 2 14.37 12.34 3.02
C ASP A 2 13.24 11.61 3.76
N SER A 3 12.18 12.35 4.11
CA SER A 3 11.05 11.86 4.89
C SER A 3 10.32 10.72 4.16
N ALA A 4 10.29 10.76 2.82
CA ALA A 4 9.70 9.68 2.01
C ALA A 4 10.47 8.36 2.14
N THR A 5 11.80 8.40 2.04
CA THR A 5 12.67 7.23 2.17
C THR A 5 12.53 6.54 3.52
N VAL A 6 12.41 7.30 4.61
CA VAL A 6 12.20 6.74 5.96
C VAL A 6 10.91 5.92 6.04
N ARG A 7 9.81 6.44 5.49
CA ARG A 7 8.51 5.77 5.49
C ARG A 7 8.48 4.53 4.60
N LEU A 8 9.10 4.60 3.41
CA LEU A 8 9.22 3.42 2.54
C LEU A 8 10.06 2.32 3.21
N ASN A 9 11.15 2.67 3.87
CA ASN A 9 11.93 1.71 4.64
C ASN A 9 11.13 1.08 5.79
N ALA A 10 10.27 1.85 6.47
CA ALA A 10 9.38 1.30 7.50
C ALA A 10 8.39 0.26 6.91
N LEU A 11 7.84 0.51 5.72
CA LEU A 11 7.01 -0.48 5.01
C LEU A 11 7.82 -1.72 4.62
N ILE A 12 9.04 -1.55 4.10
CA ILE A 12 9.93 -2.67 3.77
C ILE A 12 10.21 -3.53 5.00
N LEU A 13 10.56 -2.90 6.14
CA LEU A 13 10.80 -3.60 7.41
C LEU A 13 9.56 -4.34 7.90
N ARG A 14 8.37 -3.85 7.57
CA ARG A 14 7.10 -4.53 7.87
C ARG A 14 6.79 -5.69 6.90
N GLY A 15 7.55 -5.84 5.82
CA GLY A 15 7.39 -6.94 4.85
C GLY A 15 6.67 -6.55 3.56
N PHE A 16 6.50 -5.26 3.27
CA PHE A 16 6.00 -4.83 1.97
C PHE A 16 7.02 -5.12 0.87
N GLN A 17 6.52 -5.64 -0.25
CA GLN A 17 7.24 -5.78 -1.50
C GLN A 17 6.76 -4.71 -2.47
N PHE A 18 7.69 -4.06 -3.17
CA PHE A 18 7.39 -2.95 -4.06
C PHE A 18 7.52 -3.30 -5.53
N LEU A 19 6.53 -2.89 -6.31
CA LEU A 19 6.45 -2.97 -7.75
C LEU A 19 6.40 -1.56 -8.34
N HIS A 20 6.99 -1.41 -9.52
CA HIS A 20 7.10 -0.13 -10.21
C HIS A 20 6.40 -0.24 -11.58
N PRO A 21 5.06 -0.28 -11.63
CA PRO A 21 4.33 -0.36 -12.89
C PRO A 21 4.67 0.82 -13.80
N ARG A 22 4.93 0.49 -15.06
CA ARG A 22 5.23 1.45 -16.12
C ARG A 22 4.14 1.41 -17.18
N ASN A 23 3.84 2.56 -17.77
CA ASN A 23 2.92 2.64 -18.91
C ASN A 23 3.58 2.11 -20.20
N HIS A 24 2.84 2.12 -21.30
CA HIS A 24 3.31 1.65 -22.62
C HIS A 24 4.53 2.42 -23.15
N LYS A 25 4.81 3.61 -22.59
CA LYS A 25 5.97 4.44 -22.92
C LYS A 25 7.16 4.20 -21.99
N GLY A 26 7.04 3.30 -21.01
CA GLY A 26 8.07 3.01 -20.02
C GLY A 26 8.13 4.00 -18.85
N GLU A 27 7.19 4.94 -18.75
CA GLU A 27 7.14 5.93 -17.68
C GLU A 27 6.53 5.32 -16.41
N LEU A 28 7.09 5.66 -15.25
CA LEU A 28 6.56 5.21 -13.96
C LEU A 28 5.15 5.77 -13.77
N THR A 29 4.20 4.88 -13.45
CA THR A 29 2.79 5.26 -13.23
C THR A 29 2.45 5.36 -11.75
N ALA A 30 3.05 4.51 -10.94
CA ALA A 30 2.93 4.52 -9.49
C ALA A 30 4.06 3.68 -8.88
N VAL A 31 4.27 3.84 -7.58
CA VAL A 31 4.95 2.85 -6.74
C VAL A 31 3.89 2.05 -6.00
N VAL A 32 3.88 0.73 -6.16
CA VAL A 32 2.88 -0.16 -5.55
C VAL A 32 3.55 -1.05 -4.51
N GLY A 33 3.23 -0.88 -3.24
CA GLY A 33 3.62 -1.77 -2.15
C GLY A 33 2.52 -2.78 -1.87
N VAL A 34 2.89 -4.06 -1.71
CA VAL A 34 1.98 -5.14 -1.35
C VAL A 34 2.57 -5.93 -0.17
N ARG A 35 1.75 -6.22 0.83
CA ARG A 35 2.09 -7.12 1.95
C ARG A 35 0.91 -8.06 2.21
N ALA A 36 1.08 -9.33 1.87
CA ALA A 36 0.16 -10.38 2.31
C ALA A 36 0.62 -10.87 3.69
N HIS A 37 -0.28 -10.89 4.67
CA HIS A 37 -0.01 -11.36 6.03
C HIS A 37 -1.29 -11.83 6.70
N ASP A 38 -1.18 -12.86 7.55
CA ASP A 38 -2.32 -13.52 8.19
C ASP A 38 -3.46 -13.84 7.21
N ASN A 39 -4.64 -13.22 7.39
CA ASN A 39 -5.80 -13.37 6.51
C ASN A 39 -6.13 -12.11 5.69
N VAL A 40 -5.17 -11.20 5.56
CA VAL A 40 -5.33 -9.95 4.83
C VAL A 40 -4.20 -9.68 3.84
N ILE A 41 -4.48 -8.76 2.92
CA ILE A 41 -3.49 -8.17 2.03
C ILE A 41 -3.58 -6.66 2.19
N ASP A 42 -2.45 -6.04 2.53
CA ASP A 42 -2.29 -4.60 2.51
C ASP A 42 -1.67 -4.17 1.17
N VAL A 43 -2.31 -3.23 0.50
CA VAL A 43 -1.83 -2.62 -0.75
C VAL A 43 -1.73 -1.13 -0.55
N VAL A 44 -0.60 -0.52 -0.95
CA VAL A 44 -0.44 0.93 -1.07
C VAL A 44 -0.01 1.26 -2.50
N ARG A 45 -0.65 2.26 -3.10
CA ARG A 45 -0.31 2.81 -4.41
C ARG A 45 0.00 4.29 -4.23
N LEU A 46 1.21 4.68 -4.63
CA LEU A 46 1.70 6.05 -4.56
C LEU A 46 1.82 6.58 -5.99
N HIS A 47 0.95 7.50 -6.38
CA HIS A 47 1.04 8.15 -7.69
C HIS A 47 2.00 9.34 -7.63
N ASP A 48 1.82 10.20 -6.63
CA ASP A 48 2.69 11.32 -6.30
C ASP A 48 2.66 11.61 -4.79
N GLU A 49 3.28 12.70 -4.33
CA GLU A 49 3.34 13.05 -2.91
C GLU A 49 1.96 13.42 -2.29
N ASN A 50 1.01 13.83 -3.11
CA ASN A 50 -0.32 14.29 -2.72
C ASN A 50 -1.42 13.25 -3.01
N ASP A 51 -1.16 12.29 -3.90
CA ASP A 51 -2.08 11.23 -4.28
C ASP A 51 -1.52 9.82 -4.01
N ALA A 52 -2.08 9.21 -2.97
CA ALA A 52 -1.88 7.82 -2.62
C ALA A 52 -3.20 7.18 -2.19
N ILE A 53 -3.28 5.87 -2.39
CA ILE A 53 -4.35 5.01 -1.86
C ILE A 53 -3.74 3.80 -1.17
N ALA A 54 -4.15 3.55 0.08
CA ALA A 54 -3.87 2.31 0.79
C ALA A 54 -5.17 1.57 1.09
N THR A 55 -5.14 0.24 1.03
CA THR A 55 -6.30 -0.62 1.25
C THR A 55 -5.88 -1.91 1.92
N ARG A 56 -6.63 -2.31 2.95
CA ARG A 56 -6.56 -3.64 3.57
C ARG A 56 -7.76 -4.45 3.12
N MET A 57 -7.51 -5.61 2.52
CA MET A 57 -8.54 -6.51 2.01
C MET A 57 -8.34 -7.94 2.51
N PRO A 58 -9.40 -8.78 2.49
CA PRO A 58 -9.25 -10.21 2.74
C PRO A 58 -8.22 -10.86 1.80
N ALA A 59 -7.48 -11.86 2.29
CA ALA A 59 -6.48 -12.56 1.48
C ALA A 59 -7.08 -13.40 0.33
N ASP A 60 -8.40 -13.66 0.38
CA ASP A 60 -9.15 -14.34 -0.68
C ASP A 60 -9.71 -13.36 -1.73
N GLU A 61 -9.32 -12.08 -1.72
CA GLU A 61 -9.75 -11.13 -2.73
C GLU A 61 -9.20 -11.49 -4.11
N ALA A 62 -10.11 -11.69 -5.06
CA ALA A 62 -9.77 -12.18 -6.40
C ALA A 62 -8.90 -11.19 -7.20
N ASN A 63 -9.05 -9.88 -6.97
CA ASN A 63 -8.26 -8.85 -7.63
C ASN A 63 -7.79 -7.79 -6.63
N VAL A 64 -6.56 -7.92 -6.16
CA VAL A 64 -5.97 -7.01 -5.18
C VAL A 64 -5.74 -5.58 -5.69
N LEU A 65 -5.67 -5.40 -7.02
CA LEU A 65 -5.49 -4.07 -7.62
C LEU A 65 -6.83 -3.36 -7.84
N VAL A 66 -7.94 -4.09 -7.88
CA VAL A 66 -9.29 -3.53 -8.00
C VAL A 66 -10.18 -4.25 -6.98
N PRO A 67 -9.93 -4.06 -5.67
CA PRO A 67 -10.62 -4.81 -4.64
C PRO A 67 -12.08 -4.38 -4.53
N THR A 68 -12.96 -5.35 -4.36
CA THR A 68 -14.40 -5.12 -4.12
C THR A 68 -14.76 -5.24 -2.64
N ARG A 69 -13.92 -5.94 -1.86
CA ARG A 69 -14.06 -6.07 -0.41
C ARG A 69 -12.82 -5.53 0.29
N TYR A 70 -13.01 -4.69 1.29
CA TYR A 70 -11.94 -4.18 2.13
C TYR A 70 -12.45 -3.89 3.54
N SER A 71 -11.59 -4.11 4.54
CA SER A 71 -11.88 -3.76 5.94
C SER A 71 -11.39 -2.35 6.28
N TRP A 72 -10.48 -1.80 5.48
CA TRP A 72 -9.95 -0.46 5.65
C TRP A 72 -9.44 0.12 4.33
N GLN A 73 -9.64 1.42 4.12
CA GLN A 73 -9.11 2.17 2.98
C GLN A 73 -8.81 3.61 3.37
N ARG A 74 -7.72 4.16 2.83
CA ARG A 74 -7.39 5.59 2.92
C ARG A 74 -6.85 6.12 1.60
N THR A 75 -7.21 7.37 1.32
CA THR A 75 -6.77 8.12 0.15
C THR A 75 -6.29 9.51 0.58
N GLY A 76 -5.26 10.04 -0.08
CA GLY A 76 -4.76 11.39 0.18
C GLY A 76 -3.24 11.48 0.10
N PRO A 77 -2.62 12.47 0.79
CA PRO A 77 -1.18 12.66 0.73
C PRO A 77 -0.40 11.41 1.15
N ALA A 78 0.63 11.06 0.37
CA ALA A 78 1.39 9.82 0.53
C ALA A 78 1.91 9.64 1.97
N CYS A 79 2.40 10.71 2.58
CA CYS A 79 2.94 10.66 3.94
C CYS A 79 1.88 10.21 4.95
N ARG A 80 0.70 10.85 4.91
CA ARG A 80 -0.41 10.55 5.81
C ARG A 80 -0.95 9.15 5.58
N VAL A 81 -1.13 8.76 4.32
CA VAL A 81 -1.64 7.42 3.96
C VAL A 81 -0.70 6.33 4.46
N ILE A 82 0.62 6.52 4.31
CA ILE A 82 1.62 5.55 4.80
C ILE A 82 1.65 5.52 6.34
N GLU A 83 1.54 6.67 7.00
CA GLU A 83 1.48 6.74 8.47
C GLU A 83 0.27 5.98 9.01
N GLU A 84 -0.93 6.26 8.49
CA GLU A 84 -2.14 5.54 8.93
C GLU A 84 -2.08 4.03 8.59
N LEU A 85 -1.44 3.65 7.47
CA LEU A 85 -1.22 2.23 7.13
C LEU A 85 -0.26 1.54 8.11
N LEU A 86 0.79 2.23 8.54
CA LEU A 86 1.75 1.73 9.54
C LEU A 86 1.15 1.67 10.94
N GLU A 87 0.07 2.38 11.23
CA GLU A 87 -0.63 2.30 12.52
C GLU A 87 -1.60 1.12 12.60
N LEU A 88 -1.97 0.51 11.46
CA LEU A 88 -2.83 -0.68 11.49
C LEU A 88 -2.16 -1.80 12.28
N PRO A 89 -2.88 -2.51 13.15
CA PRO A 89 -2.33 -3.70 13.80
C PRO A 89 -2.04 -4.78 12.75
N ASP A 90 -1.15 -5.71 13.08
CA ASP A 90 -0.96 -6.93 12.28
C ASP A 90 -2.13 -7.91 12.45
N ASP A 91 -3.08 -7.62 13.35
CA ASP A 91 -4.15 -8.53 13.70
C ASP A 91 -5.15 -8.84 12.57
N ARG A 92 -5.40 -10.15 12.46
CA ARG A 92 -6.41 -10.89 11.72
C ARG A 92 -7.77 -10.19 11.74
N THR A 93 -8.41 -10.03 10.58
CA THR A 93 -9.85 -9.74 10.54
C THR A 93 -10.54 -10.95 11.19
N ALA A 94 -11.22 -10.76 12.32
CA ALA A 94 -11.86 -11.84 13.08
C ALA A 94 -12.77 -12.72 12.20
#